data_AF-A0A2E0KS96-F1
#
_entry.id   AF-A0A2E0KS96-F1
#
_cell.length_a   1.000
_cell.length_b   1.000
_cell.length_c   1.000
_cell.angle_alpha   90.00
_cell.angle_beta   90.00
_cell.angle_gamma   90.00
#
_symmetry.space_group_name_H-M   'P 1'
#
loop_
_entity.id
_entity.type
_entity.pdbx_description
1 polymer ?
#
loop_
_entity_poly.entity_id
_entity_poly.type
_entity_poly.pdbx_seq_one_letter_code
_entity_poly.pdbx_strand_id
1 'polypeptide(L)'
;MAPSAFADDANLSLNAALEGAPDKGWYGSGDVVEISAVLSNDGDSTSIVVDPSCDEVLRVWSQTSLVFDGTDACLGQSRGMDIDAFSTTELNSLFW
;
A
#
# COMPACT_ATOMS: atom_id res chain seq x y z
N MET A 1 -12.73 -11.51 29.00
CA MET A 1 -11.52 -10.83 28.53
C MET A 1 -11.44 -11.07 27.04
N ALA A 2 -11.61 -10.02 26.22
CA ALA A 2 -11.26 -10.11 24.82
C ALA A 2 -9.73 -10.17 24.72
N PRO A 3 -9.13 -11.00 23.86
CA PRO A 3 -7.71 -10.90 23.58
C PRO A 3 -7.47 -9.56 22.89
N SER A 4 -6.73 -8.67 23.54
CA SER A 4 -6.12 -7.53 22.89
C SER A 4 -4.85 -8.02 22.20
N ALA A 5 -4.94 -8.28 20.90
CA ALA A 5 -3.75 -8.35 20.06
C ALA A 5 -3.25 -6.91 19.89
N PHE A 6 -2.12 -6.59 20.52
CA PHE A 6 -1.38 -5.39 20.19
C PHE A 6 -0.53 -5.73 18.97
N ALA A 7 -0.74 -5.02 17.88
CA ALA A 7 0.11 -5.09 16.71
C ALA A 7 1.52 -4.62 17.08
N ASP A 8 2.51 -5.51 17.00
CA ASP A 8 3.91 -5.08 17.01
C ASP A 8 4.25 -4.66 15.57
N ASP A 9 3.94 -3.41 15.23
CA ASP A 9 4.11 -2.81 13.90
C ASP A 9 5.57 -2.88 13.40
N ALA A 10 6.52 -3.18 14.29
CA ALA A 10 7.94 -3.31 13.95
C ALA A 10 8.25 -4.41 12.92
N ASN A 11 7.35 -5.40 12.76
CA ASN A 11 7.54 -6.52 11.83
C ASN A 11 6.79 -6.35 10.51
N LEU A 12 6.03 -5.26 10.34
CA LEU A 12 5.32 -4.95 9.09
C LEU A 12 6.21 -4.14 8.15
N SER A 13 6.32 -4.58 6.90
CA SER A 13 7.03 -3.86 5.85
C SER A 13 6.20 -3.81 4.57
N LEU A 14 6.21 -2.65 3.92
CA LEU A 14 5.58 -2.44 2.61
C LEU A 14 6.68 -2.25 1.57
N ASN A 15 6.75 -3.19 0.62
CA ASN A 15 7.73 -3.16 -0.44
C ASN A 15 7.01 -2.87 -1.76
N ALA A 16 7.25 -1.70 -2.34
CA ALA A 16 6.68 -1.31 -3.61
C ALA A 16 7.75 -1.27 -4.71
N ALA A 17 7.37 -1.64 -5.93
CA ALA A 17 8.24 -1.64 -7.10
C ALA A 17 7.54 -1.01 -8.30
N LEU A 18 8.33 -0.39 -9.18
CA LEU A 18 7.84 0.04 -10.49
C LEU A 18 7.91 -1.15 -11.44
N GLU A 19 6.76 -1.50 -12.02
CA GLU A 19 6.68 -2.58 -12.99
C GLU A 19 6.98 -2.06 -14.40
N GLY A 20 7.81 -2.80 -15.15
CA GLY A 20 8.13 -2.46 -16.53
C GLY A 20 8.81 -1.10 -16.72
N ALA A 21 9.55 -0.62 -15.72
CA ALA A 21 10.20 0.69 -15.78
C ALA A 21 11.10 0.83 -17.02
N PRO A 22 10.97 1.93 -17.80
CA PRO A 22 11.76 2.12 -19.01
C PRO A 22 13.26 2.13 -18.76
N ASP A 23 14.05 1.49 -19.63
CA ASP A 23 15.53 1.50 -19.57
C ASP A 23 16.12 2.91 -19.57
N LYS A 24 15.42 3.88 -20.19
CA LYS A 24 15.80 5.29 -20.21
C LYS A 24 15.77 5.96 -18.83
N GLY A 25 15.12 5.35 -17.85
CA GLY A 25 15.05 5.80 -16.45
C GLY A 25 14.03 6.92 -16.18
N TRP A 26 13.18 7.26 -17.13
CA TRP A 26 12.14 8.28 -16.99
C TRP A 26 10.89 7.90 -17.79
N TYR A 27 9.73 8.46 -17.43
CA TYR A 27 8.47 8.31 -18.15
C TYR A 27 8.13 9.60 -18.90
N GLY A 28 7.57 9.46 -20.10
CA GLY A 28 7.09 10.57 -20.93
C GLY A 28 5.59 10.80 -20.79
N SER A 29 5.10 11.88 -21.41
CA SER A 29 3.66 12.15 -21.47
C SER A 29 2.93 11.03 -22.21
N GLY A 30 1.94 10.43 -21.56
CA GLY A 30 1.15 9.32 -22.10
C GLY A 30 1.72 7.93 -21.81
N ASP A 31 2.92 7.84 -21.22
CA ASP A 31 3.39 6.59 -20.62
C ASP A 31 2.59 6.33 -19.33
N VAL A 32 2.27 5.07 -19.06
CA VAL A 32 1.60 4.64 -17.82
C VAL A 32 2.65 4.15 -16.83
N VAL A 33 2.57 4.61 -15.59
CA VAL A 33 3.40 4.09 -14.49
C VAL A 33 2.59 3.02 -13.76
N GLU A 34 3.09 1.79 -13.72
CA GLU A 34 2.52 0.71 -12.92
C GLU A 34 3.37 0.49 -11.65
N ILE A 35 2.69 0.38 -10.51
CA ILE A 35 3.31 0.14 -9.21
C ILE A 35 2.68 -1.10 -8.60
N SER A 36 3.50 -2.10 -8.29
CA SER A 36 3.11 -3.27 -7.50
C SER A 36 3.59 -3.09 -6.06
N ALA A 37 2.91 -3.72 -5.09
CA ALA A 37 3.35 -3.71 -3.71
C ALA A 37 3.05 -5.02 -2.98
N VAL A 38 3.92 -5.36 -2.03
CA VAL A 38 3.76 -6.50 -1.14
C VAL A 38 3.86 -6.02 0.30
N LEU A 39 2.86 -6.35 1.11
CA LEU A 39 2.88 -6.19 2.55
C LEU A 39 3.42 -7.48 3.18
N SER A 40 4.50 -7.39 3.96
CA SER A 40 5.09 -8.54 4.66
C SER A 40 4.96 -8.37 6.17
N ASN A 41 4.63 -9.45 6.87
CA ASN A 41 4.68 -9.55 8.33
C ASN A 41 5.67 -10.65 8.73
N ASP A 42 6.82 -10.26 9.27
CA ASP A 42 7.86 -11.19 9.73
C ASP A 42 7.73 -11.55 11.23
N GLY A 43 6.63 -11.15 11.87
CA GLY A 43 6.34 -11.38 13.28
C GLY A 43 5.12 -12.25 13.54
N ASP A 44 4.57 -12.14 14.75
CA ASP A 44 3.31 -12.77 15.13
C ASP A 44 2.12 -12.17 14.36
N SER A 45 0.97 -12.85 14.38
CA SER A 45 -0.25 -12.36 13.73
C SER A 45 -0.68 -11.02 14.34
N THR A 46 -1.07 -10.11 13.46
CA THR A 46 -1.36 -8.72 13.78
C THR A 46 -2.58 -8.23 12.99
N SER A 47 -3.01 -7.00 13.23
CA SER A 47 -4.08 -6.35 12.47
C SER A 47 -3.72 -4.89 12.19
N ILE A 48 -3.95 -4.43 10.97
CA ILE A 48 -3.82 -3.03 10.57
C ILE A 48 -5.18 -2.39 10.34
N VAL A 49 -5.25 -1.06 10.42
CA VAL A 49 -6.45 -0.31 10.07
C VAL A 49 -6.38 0.12 8.61
N VAL A 50 -7.42 -0.24 7.85
CA VAL A 50 -7.56 0.11 6.42
C VAL A 50 -8.93 0.74 6.16
N ASP A 51 -9.01 1.48 5.05
CA ASP A 51 -10.29 1.85 4.46
C ASP A 51 -10.67 0.84 3.38
N PRO A 52 -11.62 -0.08 3.64
CA PRO A 52 -12.00 -1.16 2.70
C PRO A 52 -12.65 -0.67 1.40
N SER A 53 -12.88 0.63 1.23
CA SER A 53 -13.40 1.17 -0.03
C SER A 53 -12.31 1.42 -1.08
N CYS A 54 -11.05 1.47 -0.66
CA CYS A 54 -9.90 1.70 -1.53
C CYS A 54 -8.73 0.74 -1.26
N ASP A 55 -8.65 0.17 -0.04
CA ASP A 55 -7.60 -0.74 0.46
C ASP A 55 -6.19 -0.10 0.43
N GLU A 56 -5.66 0.14 -0.77
CA GLU A 56 -4.42 0.86 -1.04
C GLU A 56 -4.66 2.08 -1.93
N VAL A 57 -3.83 3.11 -1.76
CA VAL A 57 -3.95 4.36 -2.51
C VAL A 57 -2.60 4.81 -3.04
N LEU A 58 -2.61 5.34 -4.26
CA LEU A 58 -1.45 5.99 -4.85
C LEU A 58 -1.55 7.49 -4.62
N ARG A 59 -0.45 8.08 -4.17
CA ARG A 59 -0.27 9.53 -4.11
C ARG A 59 0.98 9.89 -4.88
N VAL A 60 0.89 10.92 -5.72
CA VAL A 60 2.00 11.36 -6.56
C VAL A 60 2.33 12.79 -6.20
N TRP A 61 3.62 13.05 -5.94
CA TRP A 61 4.13 14.38 -5.64
C TRP A 61 5.07 14.86 -6.73
N SER A 62 4.93 16.12 -7.10
CA SER A 62 5.95 16.86 -7.84
C SER A 62 6.62 17.82 -6.87
N GLN A 63 7.86 17.50 -6.49
CA GLN A 63 8.59 18.19 -5.42
C GLN A 63 7.82 18.14 -4.09
N THR A 64 7.17 19.24 -3.69
CA THR A 64 6.34 19.33 -2.48
C THR A 64 4.84 19.42 -2.79
N SER A 65 4.46 19.52 -4.07
CA SER A 65 3.07 19.61 -4.49
C SER A 65 2.51 18.22 -4.71
N LEU A 66 1.40 17.89 -4.05
CA LEU A 66 0.59 16.73 -4.39
C LEU A 66 -0.07 16.99 -5.75
N VAL A 67 0.15 16.10 -6.72
CA VAL A 67 -0.40 16.20 -8.09
C VAL A 67 -1.44 15.13 -8.39
N PHE A 68 -1.46 14.06 -7.60
CA PHE A 68 -2.51 13.04 -7.63
C PHE A 68 -2.74 12.51 -6.21
N ASP A 69 -4.01 12.44 -5.79
CA ASP A 69 -4.40 11.88 -4.50
C ASP A 69 -5.45 10.78 -4.66
N GLY A 70 -5.02 9.52 -4.56
CA GLY A 70 -5.92 8.37 -4.59
C GLY A 70 -6.86 8.27 -3.38
N THR A 71 -6.61 9.02 -2.29
CA THR A 71 -7.52 9.01 -1.13
C THR A 71 -8.87 9.66 -1.41
N ASP A 72 -8.98 10.46 -2.46
CA ASP A 72 -10.25 11.06 -2.89
C ASP A 72 -11.29 9.99 -3.30
N ALA A 73 -10.83 8.77 -3.63
CA ALA A 73 -11.70 7.64 -3.95
C ALA A 73 -12.20 6.89 -2.70
N CYS A 74 -11.58 7.12 -1.53
CA CYS A 74 -11.92 6.44 -0.29
C CYS A 74 -13.20 7.03 0.34
N LEU A 75 -14.00 6.19 0.99
CA LEU A 75 -15.26 6.56 1.65
C LEU A 75 -15.09 6.94 3.12
N GLY A 76 -13.86 6.98 3.63
CA GLY A 76 -13.55 7.29 5.02
C GLY A 76 -13.96 6.18 5.99
N GLN A 77 -14.00 4.93 5.53
CA GLN A 77 -14.30 3.78 6.38
C GLN A 77 -13.05 3.34 7.16
N SER A 78 -13.25 2.66 8.28
CA SER A 78 -12.17 2.15 9.12
C SER A 78 -12.50 0.73 9.53
N ARG A 79 -11.70 -0.23 9.07
CA ARG A 79 -11.82 -1.64 9.45
C ARG A 79 -10.44 -2.23 9.76
N GLY A 80 -10.44 -3.24 10.62
CA GLY A 80 -9.26 -4.07 10.83
C GLY A 80 -9.09 -5.05 9.68
N MET A 81 -7.90 -5.09 9.09
CA MET A 81 -7.44 -6.16 8.22
C MET A 81 -6.47 -7.03 9.03
N ASP A 82 -6.80 -8.31 9.16
CA ASP A 82 -5.95 -9.27 9.85
C ASP A 82 -4.79 -9.67 8.93
N ILE A 83 -3.58 -9.69 9.49
CA ILE A 83 -2.35 -10.10 8.82
C ILE A 83 -1.77 -11.30 9.57
N ASP A 84 -1.62 -12.42 8.86
CA ASP A 84 -1.12 -13.66 9.45
C ASP A 84 0.36 -13.52 9.85
N ALA A 85 0.79 -14.35 10.80
CA ALA A 85 2.20 -14.43 11.21
C ALA A 85 3.07 -14.97 10.07
N PHE A 86 4.27 -14.41 9.88
CA PHE A 86 5.24 -14.85 8.86
C PHE A 86 4.61 -14.95 7.45
N SER A 87 3.85 -13.93 7.07
CA SER A 87 3.04 -13.93 5.85
C SER A 87 3.35 -12.75 4.93
N THR A 88 3.00 -12.92 3.66
CA THR A 88 3.07 -11.87 2.65
C THR A 88 1.70 -11.73 1.98
N THR A 89 1.24 -10.50 1.80
CA THR A 89 0.01 -10.15 1.10
C THR A 89 0.37 -9.32 -0.12
N GLU A 90 0.08 -9.83 -1.31
CA GLU A 90 0.16 -9.06 -2.56
C GLU A 90 -0.99 -8.05 -2.59
N LEU A 91 -0.67 -6.78 -2.82
CA LEU A 91 -1.65 -5.71 -3.01
C LEU A 91 -1.96 -5.55 -4.50
N ASN A 92 -3.05 -4.86 -4.86
CA ASN A 92 -3.35 -4.64 -6.26
C ASN A 92 -2.35 -3.67 -6.89
N SER A 93 -2.08 -3.84 -8.19
CA SER A 93 -1.31 -2.86 -8.96
C SER A 93 -2.04 -1.52 -9.01
N LEU A 94 -1.30 -0.44 -8.79
CA LEU A 94 -1.77 0.93 -8.94
C LEU A 94 -1.15 1.58 -10.17
N PHE A 95 -1.90 2.49 -10.80
CA PHE A 95 -1.52 3.10 -12.07
C PHE A 95 -1.62 4.63 -11.98
N TRP A 96 -0.68 5.32 -12.64
CA TRP A 96 -0.71 6.77 -12.85
C TRP A 96 -0.43 7.14 -14.31
#